data_AF-W4L773-F1
#
_entry.id   AF-W4L773-F1
#
_cell.length_a   1.000
_cell.length_b   1.000
_cell.length_c   1.000
_cell.angle_alpha   90.00
_cell.angle_beta   90.00
_cell.angle_gamma   90.00
#
_symmetry.space_group_name_H-M   'P 1'
#
loop_
_entity.id
_entity.type
_entity.pdbx_description
1 polymer ?
#
loop_
_entity_poly.entity_id
_entity_poly.type
_entity_poly.pdbx_seq_one_letter_code
_entity_poly.pdbx_strand_id
1 'polypeptide(L)'
;MAKKIEAIYKGGAFYPIDPVDLAEHQHVVLIISESKSLEQNGKPHDQPTDTASEPRKHVWEIADELLADIPEETLNALPTDGAAQLDHYIYGTPKRST
;
A
#
# COMPACT_ATOMS: atom_id res chain seq x y z
N MET A 1 -12.08 -0.36 -36.80
CA MET A 1 -10.63 -0.09 -36.92
C MET A 1 -10.07 -0.02 -35.51
N ALA A 2 -9.06 -0.82 -35.18
CA ALA A 2 -8.41 -0.75 -33.87
C ALA A 2 -7.22 0.23 -33.96
N LYS A 3 -7.15 1.20 -33.06
CA LYS A 3 -6.03 2.14 -32.95
C LYS A 3 -5.28 1.83 -31.67
N LYS A 4 -3.97 1.55 -31.79
CA LYS A 4 -3.08 1.45 -30.62
C LYS A 4 -2.84 2.86 -30.09
N ILE A 5 -3.02 3.05 -28.78
CA ILE A 5 -2.77 4.31 -28.09
C ILE A 5 -1.69 4.03 -27.06
N GLU A 6 -0.62 4.81 -27.08
CA GLU A 6 0.43 4.76 -26.07
C GLU A 6 0.12 5.83 -25.02
N ALA A 7 0.23 5.45 -23.74
CA ALA A 7 -0.17 6.29 -22.63
C ALA A 7 0.71 6.06 -21.40
N ILE A 8 0.80 7.09 -20.56
CA ILE A 8 1.50 7.06 -19.27
C ILE A 8 0.45 6.97 -18.16
N TYR A 9 0.65 6.06 -17.19
CA TYR A 9 -0.17 6.00 -15.99
C TYR A 9 0.41 6.87 -14.88
N LYS A 10 -0.32 7.90 -14.44
CA LYS A 10 0.13 8.82 -13.38
C LYS A 10 -1.04 9.26 -12.52
N GLY A 11 -0.95 9.09 -11.20
CA GLY A 11 -1.97 9.59 -10.26
C GLY A 11 -3.39 9.07 -10.53
N GLY A 12 -3.53 7.80 -10.93
CA GLY A 12 -4.84 7.18 -11.15
C GLY A 12 -5.46 7.35 -12.55
N ALA A 13 -4.80 8.10 -13.45
CA ALA A 13 -5.31 8.34 -14.80
C ALA A 13 -4.28 7.94 -15.89
N PHE A 14 -4.79 7.51 -17.06
CA PHE A 14 -3.99 7.26 -18.25
C PHE A 14 -3.94 8.53 -19.12
N TYR A 15 -2.73 9.00 -19.40
CA TYR A 15 -2.47 10.17 -20.24
C TYR A 15 -1.91 9.70 -21.57
N PRO A 16 -2.63 9.87 -22.70
CA PRO A 16 -2.09 9.49 -23.99
C PRO A 16 -0.88 10.38 -24.35
N ILE A 17 0.14 9.77 -24.95
CA ILE A 17 1.36 10.47 -25.37
C ILE A 17 1.04 11.39 -26.55
N ASP A 18 0.26 10.89 -27.50
CA ASP A 18 -0.22 11.65 -28.65
C ASP A 18 -1.71 12.00 -28.50
N PRO A 19 -2.17 13.14 -29.03
CA PRO A 19 -3.58 13.48 -29.06
C PRO A 19 -4.41 12.38 -29.72
N VAL A 20 -5.47 11.96 -29.03
CA VAL A 20 -6.40 10.95 -29.53
C VAL A 20 -7.74 11.62 -29.81
N ASP A 21 -8.25 11.40 -31.02
CA ASP A 21 -9.59 11.81 -31.40
C ASP A 21 -10.58 10.73 -30.94
N LEU A 22 -11.13 10.90 -29.75
CA LEU A 22 -12.18 10.06 -29.17
C LEU A 22 -13.39 10.92 -28.82
N ALA A 23 -14.59 10.39 -29.03
CA ALA A 23 -15.80 11.05 -28.56
C ALA A 23 -15.87 11.03 -27.03
N GLU A 24 -16.56 12.01 -26.45
CA GLU A 24 -16.87 12.01 -25.03
C GLU A 24 -17.67 10.74 -24.67
N HIS A 25 -17.37 10.12 -23.53
CA HIS A 25 -17.98 8.86 -23.07
C HIS A 25 -17.77 7.63 -23.99
N GLN A 26 -16.82 7.69 -24.94
CA GLN A 26 -16.44 6.54 -25.76
C GLN A 26 -15.86 5.42 -24.87
N HIS A 27 -16.49 4.24 -24.89
CA HIS A 27 -15.94 3.05 -24.23
C HIS A 27 -14.69 2.54 -24.97
N VAL A 28 -13.59 2.36 -24.25
CA VAL A 28 -12.31 1.86 -24.78
C VAL A 28 -11.80 0.70 -23.93
N VAL A 29 -11.07 -0.23 -24.55
CA VAL A 29 -10.43 -1.36 -23.87
C VAL A 29 -8.93 -1.11 -23.81
N LEU A 30 -8.35 -1.18 -22.62
CA LEU A 30 -6.92 -1.03 -22.40
C LEU A 30 -6.26 -2.41 -22.37
N ILE A 31 -5.15 -2.57 -23.10
CA ILE A 31 -4.32 -3.76 -23.06
C ILE A 31 -3.01 -3.37 -22.38
N ILE A 32 -2.76 -3.92 -21.19
CA ILE A 32 -1.56 -3.66 -20.41
C ILE A 32 -0.61 -4.83 -20.65
N SER A 33 0.60 -4.52 -21.11
CA SER A 33 1.69 -5.50 -21.20
C SER A 33 2.61 -5.32 -20.00
N GLU A 34 2.87 -6.40 -19.26
CA GLU A 34 3.83 -6.37 -18.15
C GLU A 34 5.24 -6.11 -18.70
N SER A 35 5.72 -4.88 -18.58
CA SER A 35 7.13 -4.58 -18.75
C SER A 35 7.83 -4.89 -17.43
N LYS A 36 8.73 -5.88 -17.42
CA LYS A 36 9.62 -6.14 -16.27
C LYS A 36 10.45 -4.87 -15.98
N SER A 37 10.00 -4.06 -15.04
CA SER A 37 10.77 -2.93 -14.52
C SER A 37 11.81 -3.50 -13.55
N LEU A 38 13.09 -3.33 -13.88
CA LEU A 38 14.18 -3.63 -12.96
C LEU A 38 14.07 -2.71 -11.74
N GLU A 39 14.23 -3.32 -10.57
CA GLU A 39 14.10 -2.72 -9.26
C GLU A 39 14.96 -1.46 -9.10
N GLN A 40 14.35 -0.36 -8.65
CA GLN A 40 15.10 0.73 -8.02
C GLN A 40 14.44 1.18 -6.72
N ASN A 41 15.27 1.04 -5.70
CA ASN A 41 15.12 1.32 -4.29
C ASN A 41 14.68 2.76 -4.00
N GLY A 42 13.57 2.90 -3.30
CA GLY A 42 13.08 4.16 -2.75
C GLY A 42 11.68 3.96 -2.21
N LYS A 43 11.54 3.79 -0.89
CA LYS A 43 10.23 3.79 -0.22
C LYS A 43 9.65 5.21 -0.29
N PRO A 44 8.44 5.38 -0.86
CA PRO A 44 7.42 6.12 -0.17
C PRO A 44 6.23 5.21 0.13
N HIS A 45 5.82 5.30 1.38
CA HIS A 45 4.64 4.69 1.96
C HIS A 45 3.41 5.47 1.47
N ASP A 46 2.75 5.01 0.40
CA ASP A 46 1.30 4.98 0.24
C ASP A 46 0.89 4.36 -1.12
N GLN A 47 -0.22 3.61 -1.11
CA GLN A 47 -0.99 3.08 -2.25
C GLN A 47 -0.59 1.77 -2.98
N PRO A 48 -1.60 1.03 -3.49
CA PRO A 48 -1.55 -0.42 -3.73
C PRO A 48 -0.86 -0.75 -5.05
N THR A 49 0.31 -1.35 -4.95
CA THR A 49 1.02 -1.91 -6.10
C THR A 49 0.58 -3.35 -6.34
N ASP A 50 -0.30 -3.51 -7.33
CA ASP A 50 -0.59 -4.78 -7.98
C ASP A 50 0.66 -5.21 -8.79
N THR A 51 1.53 -5.98 -8.17
CA THR A 51 2.71 -6.58 -8.80
C THR A 51 2.72 -8.04 -8.43
N ALA A 52 2.55 -8.91 -9.44
CA ALA A 52 2.76 -10.37 -9.41
C ALA A 52 2.29 -11.08 -8.14
N SER A 53 1.07 -11.64 -8.21
CA SER A 53 0.32 -12.28 -7.12
C SER A 53 1.08 -13.41 -6.39
N GLU A 54 2.01 -13.05 -5.51
CA GLU A 54 2.10 -13.76 -4.23
C GLU A 54 0.77 -13.54 -3.51
N PRO A 55 0.20 -14.57 -2.84
CA PRO A 55 -1.03 -14.41 -2.09
C PRO A 55 -0.85 -13.22 -1.15
N ARG A 56 -1.65 -12.16 -1.36
CA ARG A 56 -1.58 -10.96 -0.52
C ARG A 56 -1.89 -11.39 0.91
N LYS A 57 -0.85 -11.43 1.74
CA LYS A 57 -0.99 -11.73 3.16
C LYS A 57 -1.96 -10.74 3.76
N HIS A 58 -2.86 -11.25 4.58
CA HIS A 58 -3.72 -10.40 5.36
C HIS A 58 -2.90 -9.60 6.38
N VAL A 59 -3.42 -8.45 6.81
CA VAL A 59 -2.72 -7.55 7.76
C VAL A 59 -2.32 -8.28 9.05
N TRP A 60 -3.10 -9.26 9.51
CA TRP A 60 -2.76 -10.06 10.68
C TRP A 60 -1.60 -11.02 10.45
N GLU A 61 -1.46 -11.60 9.25
CA GLU A 61 -0.32 -12.48 8.92
C GLU A 61 0.98 -11.67 8.91
N ILE A 62 0.92 -10.43 8.41
CA ILE A 62 2.06 -9.50 8.47
C ILE A 62 2.38 -9.15 9.93
N ALA A 63 1.37 -8.91 10.77
CA ALA A 63 1.57 -8.62 12.18
C ALA A 63 2.19 -9.80 12.94
N ASP A 64 1.74 -11.03 12.69
CA ASP A 64 2.30 -12.25 13.28
C ASP A 64 3.76 -12.45 12.89
N GLU A 65 4.11 -12.23 11.61
CA GLU A 65 5.48 -12.29 11.14
C GLU A 65 6.39 -11.27 11.83
N LEU A 66 5.91 -10.05 12.03
CA LEU A 66 6.66 -9.01 12.74
C LEU A 66 6.81 -9.32 14.24
N LEU A 67 5.79 -9.93 14.85
CA LEU A 67 5.82 -10.28 16.27
C LEU A 67 6.77 -11.45 16.55
N ALA A 68 6.93 -12.38 15.60
CA ALA A 68 7.80 -13.55 15.72
C ALA A 68 9.28 -13.19 15.96
N ASP A 69 9.71 -12.01 15.48
CA ASP A 69 11.09 -11.52 15.65
C ASP A 69 11.32 -10.81 16.99
N ILE A 70 10.29 -10.62 17.82
CA ILE A 70 10.40 -9.91 19.11
C ILE A 70 10.74 -10.90 20.24
N PRO A 71 11.80 -10.66 21.04
CA PRO A 71 12.12 -11.49 22.21
C PRO A 71 11.00 -11.49 23.26
N GLU A 72 10.78 -12.63 23.92
CA GLU A 72 9.76 -12.78 24.97
C GLU A 72 9.92 -11.78 26.12
N GLU A 73 11.15 -11.45 26.51
CA GLU A 73 11.43 -10.44 27.54
C GLU A 73 10.86 -9.07 27.15
N THR A 74 10.98 -8.69 25.88
CA THR A 74 10.45 -7.41 25.37
C THR A 74 8.92 -7.44 25.31
N LEU A 75 8.33 -8.56 24.90
CA LEU A 75 6.87 -8.73 24.91
C LEU A 75 6.30 -8.64 26.33
N ASN A 76 6.98 -9.24 27.30
CA ASN A 76 6.57 -9.20 28.71
C ASN A 76 6.73 -7.81 29.34
N ALA A 77 7.57 -6.94 28.77
CA ALA A 77 7.72 -5.56 29.21
C ALA A 77 6.63 -4.62 28.67
N LEU A 78 5.77 -5.09 27.76
CA LEU A 78 4.72 -4.27 27.17
C LEU A 78 3.61 -3.91 28.17
N PRO A 79 3.00 -2.72 28.03
CA PRO A 79 1.80 -2.35 28.78
C PRO A 79 0.65 -3.35 28.62
N THR A 80 0.06 -3.79 29.73
CA THR A 80 -1.10 -4.70 29.72
C THR A 80 -2.34 -4.07 29.07
N ASP A 81 -2.43 -2.75 29.08
CA ASP A 81 -3.51 -1.96 28.46
C ASP A 81 -3.25 -1.60 26.99
N GLY A 82 -2.09 -1.99 26.43
CA GLY A 82 -1.73 -1.78 25.03
C GLY A 82 -1.96 -0.34 24.57
N ALA A 83 -2.67 -0.17 23.46
CA ALA A 83 -2.97 1.13 22.88
C ALA A 83 -4.13 1.91 23.57
N ALA A 84 -4.73 1.38 24.63
CA ALA A 84 -5.86 2.05 25.28
C ALA A 84 -5.47 3.35 26.02
N GLN A 85 -4.20 3.52 26.39
CA GLN A 85 -3.72 4.66 27.18
C GLN A 85 -2.53 5.39 26.55
N LEU A 86 -2.55 5.60 25.22
CA LEU A 86 -1.47 6.27 24.49
C LEU A 86 -1.06 7.62 25.11
N ASP A 87 -2.02 8.44 25.55
CA ASP A 87 -1.71 9.75 26.15
C ASP A 87 -0.82 9.63 27.40
N HIS A 88 -1.00 8.57 28.19
CA HIS A 88 -0.15 8.31 29.36
C HIS A 88 1.29 8.01 28.94
N TYR A 89 1.48 7.19 27.90
CA TYR A 89 2.81 6.78 27.45
C TYR A 89 3.52 7.84 26.61
N ILE A 90 2.78 8.66 25.86
CA ILE A 90 3.33 9.69 24.98
C ILE A 90 3.53 11.01 25.73
N TYR A 91 2.55 11.42 26.55
CA TYR A 91 2.53 12.74 27.20
C TYR A 91 2.67 12.69 28.72
N GLY A 92 2.71 11.50 29.34
CA GLY A 92 2.83 11.37 30.79
C GLY A 92 1.55 11.73 31.56
N THR A 93 0.39 11.80 30.88
CA THR A 93 -0.87 12.09 31.56
C THR A 93 -1.25 10.96 32.53
N PRO A 94 -2.02 11.23 33.61
CA PRO A 94 -2.47 10.17 34.51
C PRO A 94 -3.21 9.04 33.78
N LYS A 95 -3.04 7.79 34.25
CA LYS A 95 -3.77 6.65 33.69
C LYS A 95 -5.28 6.83 33.89
N ARG A 96 -6.05 6.53 32.85
CA ARG A 96 -7.52 6.56 32.92
C ARG A 96 -8.00 5.34 33.69
N SER A 97 -8.94 5.53 34.62
CA SER A 97 -9.64 4.42 35.27
C SER A 97 -10.63 3.81 34.29
N THR A 98 -10.48 2.51 34.04
CA THR A 98 -11.41 1.68 33.24
C THR A 98 -12.50 1.10 34.12
#